data_AF-T1GIT3-F1
#
_entry.id   AF-T1GIT3-F1
#
_cell.length_a   1.000
_cell.length_b   1.000
_cell.length_c   1.000
_cell.angle_alpha   90.00
_cell.angle_beta   90.00
_cell.angle_gamma   90.00
#
_symmetry.space_group_name_H-M   'P 1'
#
loop_
_entity.id
_entity.type
_entity.pdbx_description
1 polymer ?
#
loop_
_entity_poly.entity_id
_entity_poly.type
_entity_poly.pdbx_seq_one_letter_code
_entity_poly.pdbx_strand_id
1 'polypeptide(L)' 'MAEVDEGLKRKRAFWKFTYRGVNFDQLVELMHNSARKQNLKRKPMALIKKLKKAKKEAPPMEKPSINNPE' A
#
# COMPACT_ATOMS: atom_id res chain seq x y z
N MET A 1 30.14 -21.02 -6.33
CA MET A 1 29.43 -19.94 -7.05
C MET A 1 29.13 -18.83 -6.06
N ALA A 2 30.10 -17.95 -5.86
CA ALA A 2 29.82 -16.60 -5.38
C ALA A 2 29.15 -15.81 -6.52
N GLU A 3 28.59 -14.65 -6.17
CA GLU A 3 28.04 -13.59 -7.04
C GLU A 3 26.53 -13.65 -7.29
N VAL A 4 25.77 -13.16 -6.31
CA VAL A 4 24.72 -12.15 -6.56
C VAL A 4 24.79 -11.12 -5.43
N ASP A 5 25.92 -10.42 -5.34
CA ASP A 5 26.01 -9.10 -4.68
C ASP A 5 26.08 -8.04 -5.79
N GLU A 6 25.00 -7.92 -6.55
CA GLU A 6 24.80 -6.81 -7.49
C GLU A 6 23.65 -5.94 -6.99
N GLY A 7 24.02 -5.01 -6.12
CA GLY A 7 23.24 -3.81 -5.81
C GLY A 7 21.99 -4.09 -4.98
N LEU A 8 22.17 -4.23 -3.66
CA LEU A 8 21.12 -4.13 -2.64
C LEU A 8 20.40 -2.78 -2.75
N LYS A 9 19.50 -2.64 -3.74
CA LYS A 9 18.46 -1.62 -3.74
C LYS A 9 17.82 -1.70 -2.36
N ARG A 10 17.79 -0.57 -1.65
CA ARG A 10 17.35 -0.53 -0.25
C ARG A 10 15.99 -1.19 -0.15
N LYS A 11 15.93 -2.37 0.51
CA LYS A 11 14.66 -2.99 0.90
C LYS A 11 13.85 -1.90 1.60
N ARG A 12 12.63 -1.65 1.14
CA ARG A 12 11.78 -0.63 1.75
C ARG A 12 11.65 -0.97 3.23
N ALA A 13 12.21 -0.12 4.10
CA ALA A 13 12.08 -0.29 5.53
C ALA A 13 10.61 -0.04 5.88
N PHE A 14 9.92 -1.08 6.36
CA PHE A 14 8.60 -0.93 6.94
C PHE A 14 8.80 -0.49 8.39
N TRP A 15 8.23 0.66 8.76
CA TRP A 15 8.22 1.10 10.16
C TRP A 15 7.19 0.31 10.94
N LYS A 16 7.55 -0.12 12.16
CA LYS A 16 6.62 -0.75 13.09
C LYS A 16 5.56 0.28 13.47
N PHE A 17 4.35 0.08 12.96
CA PHE A 17 3.22 0.97 13.19
C PHE A 17 2.22 0.30 14.13
N THR A 18 1.85 1.02 15.18
CA THR A 18 0.79 0.65 16.09
C THR A 18 -0.26 1.75 16.09
N TYR A 19 -1.53 1.37 15.98
CA TYR A 19 -2.65 2.30 16.07
C TYR A 19 -3.61 1.81 17.13
N ARG A 20 -3.85 2.63 18.17
CA ARG A 20 -4.75 2.28 19.28
C ARG A 20 -4.41 0.94 19.95
N GLY A 21 -3.13 0.61 20.05
CA GLY A 21 -2.65 -0.67 20.59
C GLY A 21 -2.78 -1.86 19.65
N VAL A 22 -3.21 -1.66 18.39
CA VAL A 22 -3.34 -2.70 17.36
C VAL A 22 -2.17 -2.61 16.38
N ASN A 23 -1.56 -3.75 16.07
CA ASN A 23 -0.47 -3.85 15.09
C ASN A 23 -0.98 -3.71 13.65
N PHE A 24 -0.10 -3.30 12.74
CA PHE A 24 -0.45 -3.08 11.33
C PHE A 24 -1.14 -4.28 10.66
N ASP A 25 -0.64 -5.49 10.83
CA ASP A 25 -1.21 -6.68 10.18
C ASP A 25 -2.65 -6.96 10.64
N GLN A 26 -2.89 -6.83 11.95
CA GLN A 26 -4.21 -6.97 12.55
C GLN A 26 -5.16 -5.83 12.12
N LEU A 27 -4.63 -4.61 11.96
CA LEU A 27 -5.42 -3.46 11.53
C LEU A 27 -5.94 -3.63 10.08
N VAL A 28 -5.12 -4.21 9.20
CA VAL A 28 -5.50 -4.47 7.80
C VAL A 28 -6.68 -5.44 7.72
N GLU A 29 -6.70 -6.48 8.55
CA GLU A 29 -7.80 -7.46 8.60
C GLU A 29 -9.12 -6.81 9.07
N LEU A 30 -9.06 -5.99 10.12
CA LEU A 30 -10.24 -5.30 10.66
C LEU A 30 -10.86 -4.30 9.67
N MET A 31 -10.04 -3.57 8.91
CA MET A 31 -10.53 -2.62 7.91
C MET A 31 -11.29 -3.30 6.76
N HIS A 32 -10.84 -4.47 6.30
CA HIS A 32 -11.52 -5.22 5.22
C HIS A 32 -12.95 -5.67 5.57
N ASN A 33 -13.25 -5.83 6.87
CA ASN A 33 -14.58 -6.22 7.33
C ASN A 33 -15.53 -5.03 7.51
N SER A 34 -15.02 -3.86 7.93
CA SER A 34 -15.83 -2.65 8.13
C SER A 34 -16.09 -1.86 6.83
N ALA A 35 -15.15 -1.85 5.88
CA ALA A 35 -15.26 -1.06 4.64
C ALA A 35 -16.37 -1.54 3.69
N ARG A 36 -16.85 -2.79 3.83
CA ARG A 36 -17.96 -3.33 3.02
C ARG A 36 -19.32 -2.69 3.37
N LYS A 37 -19.41 -1.98 4.49
CA LYS A 37 -20.66 -1.37 5.00
C LYS A 37 -20.85 0.11 4.65
N GLN A 38 -19.93 0.73 3.90
CA GLN A 38 -19.99 2.17 3.59
C GLN A 38 -20.42 2.42 2.15
N ASN A 39 -21.55 3.11 1.95
CA ASN A 39 -22.03 3.56 0.63
C ASN A 39 -21.12 4.66 0.07
N LEU A 40 -19.98 4.25 -0.48
CA LEU A 40 -19.00 5.15 -1.07
C LEU A 40 -19.53 5.74 -2.38
N LYS A 41 -19.60 7.07 -2.45
CA LYS A 41 -19.99 7.80 -3.67
C LYS A 41 -18.97 7.54 -4.81
N ARG A 42 -19.37 7.85 -6.05
CA ARG A 42 -18.58 7.56 -7.26
C ARG A 42 -17.17 8.20 -7.27
N LYS A 43 -17.04 9.43 -6.72
CA LYS A 43 -15.77 10.19 -6.65
C LYS A 43 -14.68 9.50 -5.80
N PRO A 44 -14.91 9.15 -4.51
CA PRO A 44 -13.90 8.43 -3.72
C PRO A 44 -13.59 7.03 -4.26
N MET A 45 -14.56 6.36 -4.89
CA MET A 45 -14.32 5.05 -5.55
C MET A 45 -13.34 5.15 -6.72
N ALA A 46 -13.42 6.21 -7.53
CA ALA A 46 -12.50 6.43 -8.64
C ALA A 46 -11.05 6.62 -8.14
N LEU A 47 -10.87 7.38 -7.06
CA LEU A 47 -9.56 7.59 -6.44
C LEU A 47 -8.98 6.28 -5.91
N ILE A 48 -9.78 5.49 -5.17
CA ILE A 48 -9.33 4.19 -4.64
C ILE A 48 -8.89 3.25 -5.77
N LYS A 49 -9.61 3.24 -6.92
CA LYS A 49 -9.23 2.43 -8.08
C LYS A 49 -7.90 2.89 -8.69
N LYS A 50 -7.66 4.20 -8.82
CA LYS A 50 -6.37 4.75 -9.30
C LYS A 50 -5.20 4.35 -8.39
N LEU A 51 -5.38 4.47 -7.08
CA LEU A 51 -4.35 4.11 -6.09
C LEU A 51 -4.06 2.60 -6.07
N LYS A 52 -5.09 1.76 -6.17
CA LYS A 52 -4.92 0.30 -6.29
C LYS A 52 -4.16 -0.09 -7.55
N LYS A 53 -4.47 0.55 -8.68
CA LYS A 53 -3.78 0.35 -9.97
C LYS A 53 -2.31 0.75 -9.87
N ALA A 54 -2.02 1.95 -9.36
CA ALA A 54 -0.64 2.43 -9.17
C ALA A 54 0.19 1.52 -8.25
N LYS A 55 -0.41 0.97 -7.17
CA LYS A 55 0.28 0.00 -6.30
C LYS A 55 0.59 -1.32 -7.02
N LYS A 56 -0.26 -1.76 -7.96
CA LYS A 56 -0.07 -3.02 -8.70
C LYS A 56 0.97 -2.88 -9.82
N GLU A 57 1.01 -1.72 -10.47
CA GLU A 57 1.94 -1.43 -11.58
C GLU A 57 3.33 -0.99 -11.10
N ALA A 58 3.47 -0.62 -9.82
CA ALA A 58 4.76 -0.25 -9.26
C ALA A 58 5.74 -1.42 -9.30
N PRO A 59 6.99 -1.19 -9.76
CA PRO A 59 8.01 -2.22 -9.75
C PRO A 59 8.33 -2.63 -8.29
N PRO A 60 8.78 -3.88 -8.08
CA PRO A 60 9.14 -4.35 -6.76
C PRO A 60 10.19 -3.40 -6.15
N MET A 61 9.98 -3.02 -4.90
CA MET A 61 10.85 -2.13 -4.10
C MET A 61 10.67 -0.61 -4.30
N GLU A 62 9.97 -0.11 -5.33
CA GLU A 62 9.81 1.34 -5.59
C GLU A 62 8.45 1.89 -5.16
N LYS A 63 8.41 3.16 -4.71
CA LYS A 63 7.16 3.80 -4.25
C LYS A 63 6.22 3.96 -5.46
N PRO A 64 4.92 3.60 -5.33
CA PRO A 64 3.98 3.81 -6.41
C PRO A 64 3.91 5.31 -6.74
N SER A 65 3.88 5.63 -8.04
CA SER A 65 3.70 7.00 -8.49
C SER A 65 2.30 7.49 -8.10
N ILE A 66 2.25 8.52 -7.26
CA ILE A 66 1.01 9.16 -6.85
C ILE A 66 0.66 10.14 -7.97
N ASN A 67 -0.24 9.72 -8.85
CA ASN A 67 -0.78 10.59 -9.89
C ASN A 67 -1.84 11.52 -9.26
N ASN A 68 -1.39 12.62 -8.65
CA ASN A 68 -2.27 13.69 -8.19
C ASN A 68 -2.51 14.61 -9.39
N PRO A 69 -3.74 14.72 -9.94
CA PRO A 69 -4.03 15.81 -10.84
C PRO A 69 -3.97 17.11 -10.03
N GLU A 70 -3.09 18.03 -10.42
CA GLU A 70 -3.15 19.43 -10.02
C GLU A 70 -4.49 20.06 -10.40
#